data_AF-A0A8S3ESX4-F1
#
_entry.id   AF-A0A8S3ESX4-F1
#
_cell.length_a   1.000
_cell.length_b   1.000
_cell.length_c   1.000
_cell.angle_alpha   90.00
_cell.angle_beta   90.00
_cell.angle_gamma   90.00
#
_symmetry.space_group_name_H-M   'P 1'
#
loop_
_entity.id
_entity.type
_entity.pdbx_description
1 polymer ?
#
loop_
_entity_poly.entity_id
_entity_poly.type
_entity_poly.pdbx_seq_one_letter_code
_entity_poly.pdbx_strand_id
1 'polypeptide(L)'
;MLASKTTDEKFVPKPVQPKAIHHSLVDLLNNISPIFKKKFRVIQRKRCTKHPFERIQIPFQIHPWLSPRFEHIIDHFRAEDANINKLDHEDHMPGQVRDWNEELQITKELPKKNLPERLIRERAMFKVHTDFISAAVRGSQAVIDGNVMAINPGEES
;
A
#
# COMPACT_ATOMS: atom_id res chain seq x y z
N MET A 1 -15.08 10.68 -9.02
CA MET A 1 -14.16 11.33 -9.99
C MET A 1 -14.93 11.89 -11.18
N LEU A 2 -14.54 13.10 -11.59
CA LEU A 2 -15.06 13.82 -12.76
C LEU A 2 -13.93 13.99 -13.79
N ALA A 3 -14.20 13.81 -15.07
CA ALA A 3 -13.26 14.18 -16.13
C ALA A 3 -13.23 15.70 -16.32
N SER A 4 -12.04 16.29 -16.50
CA SER A 4 -11.86 17.68 -16.91
C SER A 4 -11.73 17.78 -18.44
N LYS A 5 -11.93 18.98 -19.00
CA LYS A 5 -11.75 19.25 -20.45
C LYS A 5 -10.31 19.59 -20.84
N THR A 6 -9.34 19.28 -19.97
CA THR A 6 -7.93 19.56 -20.19
C THR A 6 -7.39 18.74 -21.35
N THR A 7 -6.68 19.40 -22.26
CA THR A 7 -5.86 18.77 -23.30
C THR A 7 -4.39 19.02 -23.01
N ASP A 8 -3.50 18.36 -23.77
CA ASP A 8 -2.04 18.53 -23.63
C ASP A 8 -1.60 20.00 -23.82
N GLU A 9 -2.30 20.74 -24.67
CA GLU A 9 -2.00 22.14 -24.98
C GLU A 9 -2.76 23.15 -24.12
N LYS A 10 -3.85 22.75 -23.44
CA LYS A 10 -4.72 23.69 -22.74
C LYS A 10 -5.33 23.09 -21.47
N PHE A 11 -4.94 23.67 -20.34
CA PHE A 11 -5.55 23.39 -19.05
C PHE A 11 -6.95 23.99 -18.94
N VAL A 12 -7.96 23.15 -18.73
CA VAL A 12 -9.35 23.58 -18.49
C VAL A 12 -9.90 22.83 -17.28
N PRO A 13 -9.88 23.43 -16.08
CA PRO A 13 -10.24 22.75 -14.82
C PRO A 13 -11.74 22.49 -14.66
N LYS A 14 -12.55 22.79 -15.69
CA LYS A 14 -14.00 22.60 -15.64
C LYS A 14 -14.37 21.15 -16.01
N PRO A 15 -15.35 20.54 -15.32
CA PRO A 15 -15.79 19.18 -15.61
C PRO A 15 -16.41 19.08 -17.01
N VAL A 16 -16.20 17.93 -17.65
CA VAL A 16 -16.86 17.57 -18.91
C VAL A 16 -18.37 17.44 -18.65
N GLN A 17 -19.17 17.96 -19.58
CA GLN A 17 -20.64 17.78 -19.58
C GLN A 17 -21.01 16.71 -20.61
N PRO A 18 -21.99 15.83 -20.33
CA PRO A 18 -22.75 15.72 -19.09
C PRO A 18 -21.89 15.19 -17.92
N LYS A 19 -22.22 15.61 -16.69
CA LYS A 19 -21.49 15.22 -15.48
C LYS A 19 -21.71 13.72 -15.20
N ALA A 20 -20.82 12.88 -15.67
CA ALA A 20 -20.77 11.47 -15.26
C ALA A 20 -19.89 11.35 -14.01
N ILE A 21 -20.49 10.92 -12.90
CA ILE A 21 -19.76 10.65 -11.65
C ILE A 21 -19.30 9.19 -11.69
N HIS A 22 -17.99 8.98 -11.55
CA HIS A 22 -17.40 7.65 -11.46
C HIS A 22 -16.85 7.40 -10.05
N HIS A 23 -17.08 6.21 -9.50
CA HIS A 23 -16.61 5.84 -8.15
C HIS A 23 -15.17 5.31 -8.13
N SER A 24 -14.60 4.97 -9.29
CA SER A 24 -13.19 4.58 -9.41
C SER A 24 -12.53 5.16 -10.67
N LEU A 25 -11.20 5.19 -10.68
CA LEU A 25 -10.42 5.68 -11.83
C LEU A 25 -10.60 4.71 -13.00
N VAL A 26 -10.70 3.42 -12.68
CA VAL A 26 -10.92 2.36 -13.65
C VAL A 26 -12.25 2.56 -14.39
N ASP A 27 -13.32 2.91 -13.67
CA ASP A 27 -14.64 3.15 -14.28
C ASP A 27 -14.62 4.38 -15.19
N LEU A 28 -13.94 5.44 -14.76
CA LEU A 28 -13.75 6.64 -15.57
C LEU A 28 -12.97 6.31 -16.85
N LEU A 29 -11.81 5.66 -16.72
CA LEU A 29 -10.95 5.30 -17.85
C LEU A 29 -11.63 4.33 -18.82
N ASN A 30 -12.44 3.40 -18.31
CA ASN A 30 -13.25 2.51 -19.13
C ASN A 30 -14.32 3.23 -19.96
N ASN A 31 -14.83 4.36 -19.47
CA ASN A 31 -15.80 5.19 -20.17
C ASN A 31 -15.12 6.03 -21.27
N ILE A 32 -14.03 6.73 -20.93
CA ILE A 32 -13.39 7.66 -21.86
C ILE A 32 -12.47 6.99 -22.89
N SER A 33 -11.95 5.77 -22.61
CA SER A 33 -11.00 5.08 -23.48
C SER A 33 -11.42 3.63 -23.77
N PRO A 34 -11.99 3.36 -24.96
CA PRO A 34 -12.31 1.99 -25.40
C PRO A 34 -11.08 1.08 -25.46
N ILE A 35 -9.91 1.64 -25.80
CA ILE A 35 -8.63 0.92 -25.86
C ILE A 35 -8.22 0.49 -24.45
N PHE A 36 -8.30 1.39 -23.47
CA PHE A 36 -8.05 1.07 -22.07
C PHE A 36 -8.98 -0.06 -21.62
N LYS A 37 -10.29 0.05 -21.87
CA LYS A 37 -11.28 -0.98 -21.49
C LYS A 37 -10.94 -2.36 -22.06
N LYS A 38 -10.53 -2.42 -23.33
CA LYS A 38 -10.13 -3.68 -23.99
C LYS A 38 -8.85 -4.25 -23.37
N LYS A 39 -7.79 -3.42 -23.23
CA LYS A 39 -6.48 -3.86 -22.73
C LYS A 39 -6.51 -4.20 -21.24
N PHE A 40 -7.23 -3.43 -20.43
CA PHE A 40 -7.40 -3.65 -19.00
C PHE A 40 -8.03 -5.02 -18.71
N ARG A 41 -9.07 -5.41 -19.46
CA ARG A 41 -9.65 -6.77 -19.37
C ARG A 41 -8.64 -7.87 -19.68
N VAL A 42 -7.77 -7.68 -20.66
CA VAL A 42 -6.71 -8.65 -21.00
C VAL A 42 -5.70 -8.77 -19.85
N ILE A 43 -5.29 -7.65 -19.25
CA ILE A 43 -4.38 -7.62 -18.10
C ILE A 43 -5.00 -8.33 -16.90
N GLN A 44 -6.27 -8.05 -16.59
CA GLN A 44 -6.98 -8.71 -15.49
C GLN A 44 -7.02 -10.23 -15.68
N ARG A 45 -7.37 -10.71 -16.88
CA ARG A 45 -7.37 -12.15 -17.19
C ARG A 45 -5.99 -12.78 -17.04
N LYS A 46 -4.94 -12.13 -17.56
CA LYS A 46 -3.55 -12.60 -17.39
C LYS A 46 -3.12 -12.64 -15.93
N ARG A 47 -3.58 -11.71 -15.09
CA ARG A 47 -3.27 -11.70 -13.66
C ARG A 47 -3.93 -12.88 -12.93
N CYS A 48 -5.11 -13.30 -13.35
CA CYS A 48 -5.79 -14.47 -12.76
C CYS A 48 -5.08 -15.80 -13.06
N THR A 49 -4.31 -15.89 -14.16
CA THR A 49 -3.53 -17.08 -14.50
C THR A 49 -2.15 -17.11 -13.84
N LYS A 50 -1.77 -16.08 -13.09
CA LYS A 50 -0.50 -16.05 -12.35
C LYS A 50 -0.59 -16.86 -11.07
N HIS A 51 0.57 -17.32 -10.61
CA HIS A 51 0.68 -18.04 -9.35
C HIS A 51 0.06 -17.20 -8.21
N PRO A 52 -0.69 -17.81 -7.26
CA PRO A 52 -1.29 -17.08 -6.14
C PRO A 52 -0.28 -16.18 -5.38
N PHE A 53 0.97 -16.63 -5.25
CA PHE A 53 2.05 -15.84 -4.64
C PHE A 53 2.46 -14.59 -5.42
N GLU A 54 2.27 -14.55 -6.75
CA GLU A 54 2.45 -13.32 -7.55
C GLU A 54 1.29 -12.33 -7.36
N ARG A 55 0.20 -12.75 -6.69
CA ARG A 55 -1.00 -11.95 -6.46
C ARG A 55 -1.08 -11.40 -5.04
N ILE A 56 -0.19 -11.85 -4.13
CA ILE A 56 -0.11 -11.34 -2.76
C ILE A 56 0.22 -9.85 -2.82
N GLN A 57 -0.57 -9.04 -2.10
CA GLN A 57 -0.23 -7.64 -1.91
C GLN A 57 1.01 -7.57 -1.04
N ILE A 58 2.03 -6.90 -1.57
CA ILE A 58 3.23 -6.58 -0.80
C ILE A 58 2.81 -5.65 0.34
N PRO A 59 3.20 -5.90 1.60
CA PRO A 59 2.72 -5.14 2.75
C PRO A 59 3.18 -3.68 2.77
N PHE A 60 4.10 -3.31 1.87
CA PHE A 60 4.62 -1.97 1.68
C PHE A 60 4.33 -1.44 0.29
N GLN A 61 4.22 -0.12 0.20
CA GLN A 61 4.12 0.59 -1.08
C GLN A 61 5.40 0.37 -1.88
N ILE A 62 5.27 -0.22 -3.07
CA ILE A 62 6.38 -0.33 -4.04
C ILE A 62 6.18 0.67 -5.18
N HIS A 63 7.28 1.29 -5.60
CA HIS A 63 7.34 2.17 -6.77
C HIS A 63 8.15 1.48 -7.86
N PRO A 64 7.59 0.50 -8.59
CA PRO A 64 8.33 -0.28 -9.57
C PRO A 64 8.90 0.56 -10.73
N TRP A 65 8.41 1.79 -10.92
CA TRP A 65 8.95 2.75 -11.90
C TRP A 65 10.26 3.43 -11.45
N LEU A 66 10.61 3.37 -10.15
CA LEU A 66 11.89 3.86 -9.61
C LEU A 66 12.99 2.78 -9.62
N SER A 67 12.61 1.51 -9.80
CA SER A 67 13.56 0.39 -9.78
C SER A 67 14.09 0.10 -11.19
N PRO A 68 15.40 -0.13 -11.35
CA PRO A 68 15.93 -0.75 -12.56
C PRO A 68 15.21 -2.08 -12.85
N ARG A 69 15.10 -2.44 -14.13
CA ARG A 69 14.62 -3.78 -14.50
C ARG A 69 15.73 -4.78 -14.22
N PHE A 70 15.49 -5.70 -13.28
CA PHE A 70 16.39 -6.81 -12.99
C PHE A 70 15.90 -8.08 -13.70
N GLU A 71 16.82 -8.88 -14.22
CA GLU A 71 16.49 -10.25 -14.61
C GLU A 71 16.11 -11.04 -13.37
N HIS A 72 15.02 -11.81 -13.46
CA HIS A 72 14.56 -12.63 -12.35
C HIS A 72 15.51 -13.83 -12.20
N ILE A 73 16.23 -13.90 -11.08
CA ILE A 73 17.08 -15.02 -10.71
C ILE A 73 16.32 -15.86 -9.67
N ILE A 74 16.42 -17.19 -9.78
CA ILE A 74 15.83 -18.12 -8.82
C ILE A 74 16.58 -17.96 -7.50
N ASP A 75 15.87 -17.61 -6.44
CA ASP A 75 16.38 -17.50 -5.08
C ASP A 75 15.71 -18.56 -4.21
N HIS A 76 16.51 -19.52 -3.72
CA HIS A 76 16.05 -20.62 -2.87
C HIS A 76 15.56 -20.15 -1.50
N PHE A 77 16.01 -18.98 -1.01
CA PHE A 77 15.60 -18.42 0.28
C PHE A 77 14.27 -17.66 0.21
N ARG A 78 13.81 -17.27 -0.99
CA ARG A 78 12.56 -16.52 -1.19
C ARG A 78 11.31 -17.30 -0.75
N ALA A 79 11.38 -18.62 -0.73
CA ALA A 79 10.32 -19.47 -0.20
C ALA A 79 10.17 -19.35 1.33
N GLU A 80 11.26 -19.05 2.05
CA GLU A 80 11.26 -18.92 3.51
C GLU A 80 10.68 -17.57 3.98
N ASP A 81 10.79 -16.50 3.18
CA ASP A 81 10.17 -15.20 3.48
C ASP A 81 8.65 -15.29 3.63
N ALA A 82 7.99 -16.22 2.92
CA ALA A 82 6.55 -16.45 3.04
C ALA A 82 6.15 -17.10 4.38
N ASN A 83 7.09 -17.79 5.05
CA ASN A 83 6.84 -18.44 6.34
C ASN A 83 6.90 -17.43 7.50
N ILE A 84 7.67 -16.35 7.33
CA ILE A 84 7.80 -15.26 8.32
C ILE A 84 6.49 -14.47 8.45
N ASN A 85 5.74 -14.29 7.36
CA ASN A 85 4.44 -13.63 7.38
C ASN A 85 3.36 -14.39 8.18
N LYS A 86 3.58 -15.68 8.48
CA LYS A 86 2.56 -16.53 9.09
C LYS A 86 2.61 -16.56 10.62
N LEU A 87 3.68 -16.01 11.22
CA LEU A 87 3.86 -16.01 12.68
C LEU A 87 3.25 -14.78 13.38
N ASP A 88 2.76 -13.79 12.64
CA ASP A 88 2.48 -12.46 13.17
C ASP A 88 1.04 -12.00 12.94
N HIS A 89 0.08 -12.93 13.02
CA HIS A 89 -1.29 -12.57 13.38
C HIS A 89 -1.36 -12.27 14.89
N GLU A 90 -0.54 -11.31 15.36
CA GLU A 90 -0.86 -10.60 16.59
C GLU A 90 -1.95 -9.59 16.22
N ASP A 91 -3.17 -10.13 16.04
CA ASP A 91 -4.40 -9.35 16.18
C ASP A 91 -4.35 -8.78 17.59
N HIS A 92 -3.88 -7.53 17.71
CA HIS A 92 -3.84 -6.82 18.97
C HIS A 92 -5.27 -6.83 19.53
N MET A 93 -5.41 -7.32 20.76
CA MET A 93 -6.68 -7.39 21.47
C MET A 93 -7.38 -6.03 21.41
N PRO A 94 -8.70 -5.97 21.13
CA PRO A 94 -9.43 -4.72 21.15
C PRO A 94 -9.29 -4.06 22.52
N GLY A 95 -8.67 -2.88 22.57
CA GLY A 95 -8.39 -2.12 23.78
C GLY A 95 -6.91 -1.92 24.12
N GLN A 96 -5.99 -2.66 23.48
CA GLN A 96 -4.56 -2.44 23.65
C GLN A 96 -4.00 -1.64 22.47
N VAL A 97 -3.62 -0.39 22.73
CA VAL A 97 -2.94 0.45 21.74
C VAL A 97 -1.52 -0.09 21.56
N ARG A 98 -1.16 -0.46 20.32
CA ARG A 98 0.20 -0.88 19.96
C ARG A 98 1.20 0.22 20.32
N ASP A 99 2.25 -0.12 21.06
CA ASP A 99 3.30 0.83 21.42
C ASP A 99 4.38 0.86 20.33
N TRP A 100 4.15 1.70 19.33
CA TRP A 100 5.10 1.91 18.24
C TRP A 100 6.47 2.40 18.72
N ASN A 101 6.52 3.16 19.81
CA ASN A 101 7.77 3.70 20.33
C ASN A 101 8.62 2.59 20.94
N GLU A 102 8.01 1.72 21.75
CA GLU A 102 8.66 0.55 22.32
C GLU A 102 9.15 -0.40 21.22
N GLU A 103 8.31 -0.73 20.24
CA GLU A 103 8.71 -1.61 19.14
C GLU A 103 9.85 -1.04 18.28
N LEU A 104 9.80 0.25 17.95
CA LEU A 104 10.88 0.94 17.25
C LEU A 104 12.18 0.93 18.07
N GLN A 105 12.08 1.10 19.39
CA GLN A 105 13.22 1.10 20.28
C GLN A 105 13.85 -0.31 20.39
N ILE A 106 13.06 -1.33 20.69
CA ILE A 106 13.51 -2.74 20.77
C ILE A 106 14.21 -3.13 19.46
N THR A 107 13.62 -2.78 18.33
CA THR A 107 14.18 -3.09 17.01
C THR A 107 15.52 -2.38 16.76
N LYS A 108 15.67 -1.14 17.24
CA LYS A 108 16.94 -0.40 17.20
C LYS A 108 18.00 -0.95 18.14
N GLU A 109 17.62 -1.69 19.17
CA GLU A 109 18.54 -2.28 20.15
C GLU A 109 19.03 -3.68 19.76
N LEU A 110 18.45 -4.29 18.70
CA LEU A 110 18.86 -5.62 18.22
C LEU A 110 20.37 -5.72 17.93
N PRO A 111 20.98 -6.90 18.17
CA PRO A 111 22.39 -7.13 17.90
C PRO A 111 22.81 -6.81 16.46
N LYS A 112 24.08 -6.44 16.29
CA LYS A 112 24.66 -6.00 15.00
C LYS A 112 26.07 -6.53 14.75
N LYS A 113 26.49 -7.57 15.48
CA LYS A 113 27.89 -8.03 15.49
C LYS A 113 28.23 -8.85 14.24
N ASN A 114 27.32 -9.73 13.83
CA ASN A 114 27.51 -10.59 12.66
C ASN A 114 26.45 -10.31 11.58
N LEU A 115 26.69 -10.83 10.36
CA LEU A 115 25.79 -10.62 9.23
C LEU A 115 24.37 -11.16 9.50
N PRO A 116 24.17 -12.36 10.06
CA PRO A 116 22.83 -12.85 10.38
C PRO A 116 22.04 -11.93 11.32
N GLU A 117 22.66 -11.44 12.40
CA GLU A 117 22.04 -10.49 13.33
C GLU A 117 21.64 -9.19 12.64
N ARG A 118 22.52 -8.65 11.79
CA ARG A 118 22.22 -7.44 11.01
C ARG A 118 21.03 -7.66 10.07
N LEU A 119 20.95 -8.80 9.39
CA LEU A 119 19.83 -9.11 8.51
C LEU A 119 18.51 -9.23 9.27
N ILE A 120 18.50 -9.89 10.43
CA ILE A 120 17.31 -9.98 11.30
C ILE A 120 16.87 -8.57 11.74
N ARG A 121 17.83 -7.74 12.16
CA ARG A 121 17.56 -6.36 12.56
C ARG A 121 16.98 -5.52 11.41
N GLU A 122 17.59 -5.55 10.23
CA GLU A 122 17.09 -4.80 9.06
C GLU A 122 15.67 -5.25 8.69
N ARG A 123 15.38 -6.56 8.74
CA ARG A 123 14.03 -7.10 8.50
C ARG A 123 13.03 -6.60 9.54
N ALA A 124 13.39 -6.64 10.83
CA ALA A 124 12.54 -6.16 11.90
C ALA A 124 12.28 -4.64 11.77
N MET A 125 13.31 -3.84 11.44
CA MET A 125 13.16 -2.39 11.20
C MET A 125 12.19 -2.11 10.06
N PHE A 126 12.39 -2.82 8.95
CA PHE A 126 11.56 -2.67 7.78
C PHE A 126 10.09 -3.02 8.08
N LYS A 127 9.85 -4.06 8.86
CA LYS A 127 8.50 -4.49 9.28
C LYS A 127 7.81 -3.42 10.14
N VAL A 128 8.43 -3.00 11.26
CA VAL A 128 7.84 -1.99 12.16
C VAL A 128 7.54 -0.70 11.40
N HIS A 129 8.46 -0.27 10.52
CA HIS A 129 8.28 0.93 9.71
C HIS A 129 7.11 0.82 8.71
N THR A 130 7.03 -0.31 8.00
CA THR A 130 5.97 -0.57 7.03
C THR A 130 4.60 -0.65 7.70
N ASP A 131 4.53 -1.34 8.85
CA ASP A 131 3.30 -1.47 9.62
C ASP A 131 2.84 -0.11 10.15
N PHE A 132 3.78 0.71 10.65
CA PHE A 132 3.51 2.06 11.15
C PHE A 132 2.93 2.95 10.06
N ILE A 133 3.56 2.98 8.88
CA ILE A 133 3.04 3.74 7.72
C ILE A 133 1.65 3.23 7.35
N SER A 134 1.46 1.91 7.26
CA SER A 134 0.16 1.33 6.91
C SER A 134 -0.92 1.72 7.92
N ALA A 135 -0.60 1.72 9.22
CA ALA A 135 -1.51 2.16 10.27
C ALA A 135 -1.79 3.66 10.18
N ALA A 136 -0.78 4.50 9.93
CA ALA A 136 -0.92 5.94 9.78
C ALA A 136 -1.78 6.32 8.57
N VAL A 137 -1.62 5.62 7.44
CA VAL A 137 -2.46 5.80 6.24
C VAL A 137 -3.91 5.43 6.54
N ARG A 138 -4.15 4.29 7.18
CA ARG A 138 -5.52 3.89 7.60
C ARG A 138 -6.12 4.89 8.58
N GLY A 139 -5.35 5.35 9.57
CA GLY A 139 -5.78 6.36 10.53
C GLY A 139 -6.15 7.67 9.84
N SER A 140 -5.32 8.14 8.90
CA SER A 140 -5.58 9.35 8.12
C SER A 140 -6.87 9.24 7.30
N GLN A 141 -7.07 8.09 6.64
CA GLN A 141 -8.30 7.82 5.89
C GLN A 141 -9.52 7.81 6.81
N ALA A 142 -9.43 7.18 7.98
CA ALA A 142 -10.51 7.13 8.94
C ALA A 142 -10.87 8.51 9.51
N VAL A 143 -9.89 9.41 9.71
CA VAL A 143 -10.14 10.81 10.09
C VAL A 143 -10.90 11.55 8.99
N ILE A 144 -10.49 11.41 7.73
CA ILE A 144 -11.16 12.03 6.58
C ILE A 144 -12.61 11.55 6.46
N ASP A 145 -12.84 10.27 6.69
CA ASP A 145 -14.17 9.65 6.61
C ASP A 145 -15.05 9.96 7.85
N GLY A 146 -14.54 10.69 8.84
CA GLY A 146 -15.27 11.05 10.07
C GLY A 146 -15.45 9.88 11.06
N ASN A 147 -14.68 8.80 10.89
CA ASN A 147 -14.76 7.57 11.69
C ASN A 147 -13.79 7.56 12.87
N VAL A 148 -13.12 8.67 13.17
CA VAL A 148 -12.21 8.83 14.31
C VAL A 148 -12.77 9.89 15.24
N MET A 149 -12.99 9.52 16.50
CA MET A 149 -13.39 10.46 17.54
C MET A 149 -12.25 11.44 17.83
N ALA A 150 -12.58 12.73 18.03
CA ALA A 150 -11.60 13.72 18.45
C ALA A 150 -10.95 13.29 19.77
N ILE A 151 -9.61 13.23 19.79
CA ILE A 151 -8.84 12.84 20.97
C ILE A 151 -8.88 13.94 22.05
N ASN A 152 -9.06 15.19 21.63
CA ASN A 152 -9.28 16.34 22.51
C ASN A 152 -10.75 16.78 22.42
N PRO A 153 -11.63 16.39 23.35
CA PRO A 153 -13.03 16.82 23.36
C PRO A 153 -13.24 18.29 23.78
N GLY A 154 -12.20 19.13 23.78
CA GLY A 154 -12.24 20.48 24.37
C GLY A 154 -11.62 21.62 23.57
N GLU A 155 -11.18 21.41 22.32
CA GLU A 155 -10.82 22.53 21.44
C GLU A 155 -12.00 22.81 20.50
N GLU A 156 -12.83 23.79 20.88
CA GLU A 156 -13.86 24.34 20.01
C GLU A 156 -13.23 25.22 18.92
N SER A 157 -13.47 24.80 17.67
CA SER A 157 -13.45 25.52 16.37
C SER A 157 -12.14 26.12 15.85
#